data_AF-A0A2W6BDH0-F1
#
_entry.id   AF-A0A2W6BDH0-F1
#
_cell.length_a   1.000
_cell.length_b   1.000
_cell.length_c   1.000
_cell.angle_alpha   90.00
_cell.angle_beta   90.00
_cell.angle_gamma   90.00
#
_symmetry.space_group_name_H-M   'P 1'
#
loop_
_entity.id
_entity.type
_entity.pdbx_description
1 polymer ?
#
loop_
_entity_poly.entity_id
_entity_poly.type
_entity_poly.pdbx_seq_one_letter_code
_entity_poly.pdbx_strand_id
1 'polypeptide(L)'
;MSRQSSKREKTPFGTAGAGRLVPTRGGLDRPKQPASTRPLWFLAEDRSTGDISGLCLCQVVPRLVWVSNVAVRPPWRSRGLGLALLRHAFAEYERRGMRRVELSVDSESPTGAPRLYERAGMHVDKILAGSACQTAVITVLCAAECERHAVRQYLREWLYDGEDKATPCTPEVDVRACFAPLLRWVLVLWKGDSLALAVDATAHGQAITALVVSVLYRGTAIPVGWVILPGTAKGAWMPEILRLLRQLRPAVPADMTVLVLADRGLWSPRLFKRITDLGWHPLLQLTGSITF
;
A
#
# COMPACT_ATOMS: atom_id res chain seq x y z
N MET A 1 -28.06 47.38 41.90
CA MET A 1 -26.77 47.89 41.39
C MET A 1 -25.80 46.73 41.18
N SER A 2 -25.20 46.69 39.98
CA SER A 2 -23.87 46.16 39.63
C SER A 2 -23.53 44.65 39.67
N ARG A 3 -23.55 44.06 38.45
CA ARG A 3 -22.41 43.58 37.61
C ARG A 3 -21.42 42.49 38.10
N GLN A 4 -21.42 41.40 37.31
CA GLN A 4 -20.29 40.72 36.59
C GLN A 4 -19.01 40.30 37.35
N SER A 5 -18.58 39.04 37.14
CA SER A 5 -17.45 38.76 36.24
C SER A 5 -17.27 37.25 35.93
N SER A 6 -17.26 36.97 34.63
CA SER A 6 -16.80 35.76 33.95
C SER A 6 -15.30 35.51 34.16
N LYS A 7 -14.87 34.23 34.15
CA LYS A 7 -13.55 33.84 33.65
C LYS A 7 -13.68 32.59 32.78
N ARG A 8 -13.82 32.83 31.46
CA ARG A 8 -13.46 31.86 30.42
C ARG A 8 -11.95 31.72 30.37
N GLU A 9 -11.48 30.49 30.45
CA GLU A 9 -10.08 30.13 30.20
C GLU A 9 -9.79 30.22 28.69
N LYS A 10 -8.76 30.99 28.35
CA LYS A 10 -8.36 31.32 26.98
C LYS A 10 -7.54 30.18 26.38
N THR A 11 -8.06 29.51 25.35
CA THR A 11 -7.25 28.75 24.39
C THR A 11 -6.28 29.70 23.66
N PRO A 12 -4.95 29.46 23.68
CA PRO A 12 -3.99 30.33 23.03
C PRO A 12 -3.73 29.81 21.61
N PHE A 13 -4.59 30.13 20.64
CA PHE A 13 -4.18 30.20 19.23
C PHE A 13 -5.06 31.24 18.53
N GLY A 14 -4.54 32.46 18.46
CA GLY A 14 -5.07 33.54 17.65
C GLY A 14 -4.76 33.33 16.18
N THR A 15 -5.81 33.49 15.37
CA THR A 15 -5.83 34.04 14.00
C THR A 15 -4.48 34.30 13.32
N ALA A 16 -4.04 33.33 12.52
CA ALA A 16 -3.31 33.56 11.26
C ALA A 16 -3.63 32.39 10.30
N GLY A 17 -4.45 32.67 9.28
CA GLY A 17 -4.84 31.73 8.23
C GLY A 17 -6.02 30.82 8.59
N ALA A 18 -7.24 31.37 8.69
CA ALA A 18 -8.46 30.59 8.85
C ALA A 18 -8.76 29.79 7.56
N GLY A 19 -8.08 28.66 7.34
CA GLY A 19 -8.29 27.86 6.14
C GLY A 19 -9.71 27.29 6.08
N ARG A 20 -10.30 27.25 4.88
CA ARG A 20 -11.59 26.58 4.67
C ARG A 20 -11.31 25.10 4.39
N LEU A 21 -11.87 24.22 5.22
CA LEU A 21 -11.87 22.79 4.95
C LEU A 21 -13.12 22.46 4.14
N VAL A 22 -12.93 22.05 2.88
CA VAL A 22 -14.03 21.75 1.97
C VAL A 22 -14.08 20.24 1.74
N PRO A 23 -15.19 19.55 2.05
CA PRO A 23 -15.40 18.19 1.60
C PRO A 23 -15.66 18.21 0.09
N THR A 24 -14.82 17.55 -0.69
CA THR A 24 -15.01 17.39 -2.13
C THR A 24 -15.32 15.93 -2.45
N ARG A 25 -16.10 15.72 -3.53
CA ARG A 25 -16.52 14.39 -3.98
C ARG A 25 -15.60 13.92 -5.11
N GLY A 26 -15.03 12.73 -4.99
CA GLY A 26 -14.34 12.04 -6.09
C GLY A 26 -15.32 11.13 -6.84
N GLY A 27 -15.47 11.33 -8.15
CA GLY A 27 -16.37 10.56 -9.01
C GLY A 27 -15.66 9.43 -9.75
N LEU A 28 -16.12 8.20 -9.50
CA LEU A 28 -16.24 7.13 -10.50
C LEU A 28 -17.48 6.35 -10.10
N ASP A 29 -18.48 6.35 -10.97
CA ASP A 29 -19.80 5.76 -10.75
C ASP A 29 -19.64 4.29 -10.37
N ARG A 30 -19.80 4.00 -9.08
CA ARG A 30 -19.89 2.65 -8.53
C ARG A 30 -21.28 2.50 -7.89
N PRO A 31 -21.88 1.30 -7.91
CA PRO A 31 -23.26 1.07 -7.50
C PRO A 31 -23.56 1.70 -6.13
N LYS A 32 -24.78 2.25 -5.98
CA LYS A 32 -25.28 3.04 -4.83
C LYS A 32 -24.82 2.48 -3.47
N GLN A 33 -23.64 2.91 -3.03
CA GLN A 33 -23.12 2.63 -1.71
C GLN A 33 -23.85 3.50 -0.67
N PRO A 34 -24.14 2.97 0.54
CA PRO A 34 -24.74 3.76 1.61
C PRO A 34 -23.89 5.01 1.87
N ALA A 35 -24.53 6.12 2.25
CA ALA A 35 -23.84 7.41 2.40
C ALA A 35 -22.66 7.36 3.40
N SER A 36 -22.72 6.44 4.37
CA SER A 36 -21.67 6.16 5.36
C SER A 36 -20.39 5.55 4.76
N THR A 37 -20.46 4.88 3.60
CA THR A 37 -19.32 4.19 2.98
C THR A 37 -18.71 4.94 1.80
N ARG A 38 -19.11 6.20 1.57
CA ARG A 38 -18.57 7.00 0.46
C ARG A 38 -17.18 7.53 0.80
N PRO A 39 -16.18 7.37 -0.08
CA PRO A 39 -14.87 7.98 0.11
C PRO A 39 -15.00 9.50 0.07
N LEU A 40 -14.27 10.17 0.96
CA LEU A 40 -14.21 11.63 1.06
C LEU A 40 -12.79 12.11 0.99
N TRP A 41 -12.62 13.21 0.30
CA TRP A 41 -11.37 13.95 0.25
C TRP A 41 -11.61 15.34 0.83
N PHE A 42 -10.66 15.81 1.63
CA PHE A 42 -10.72 17.12 2.27
C PHE A 42 -9.59 17.98 1.72
N LEU A 43 -9.93 19.21 1.35
CA LEU A 43 -8.95 20.21 0.92
C LEU A 43 -8.87 21.32 1.97
N ALA A 44 -7.65 21.74 2.27
CA ALA A 44 -7.40 22.97 3.02
C ALA A 44 -7.10 24.08 2.01
N GLU A 45 -7.88 25.15 2.05
CA GLU A 45 -7.71 26.34 1.22
C GLU A 45 -7.25 27.50 2.10
N ASP A 46 -6.21 28.22 1.70
CA ASP A 46 -5.82 29.48 2.33
C ASP A 46 -6.78 30.59 1.90
N ARG A 47 -7.58 31.11 2.83
CA ARG A 47 -8.57 32.16 2.52
C ARG A 47 -7.96 33.47 2.02
N SER A 48 -6.70 33.74 2.32
CA SER A 48 -6.05 34.99 1.92
C SER A 48 -5.63 34.96 0.45
N THR A 49 -5.22 33.81 -0.06
CA THR A 49 -4.74 33.65 -1.45
C THR A 49 -5.70 32.87 -2.34
N GLY A 50 -6.66 32.13 -1.76
CA GLY A 50 -7.49 31.15 -2.46
C GLY A 50 -6.76 29.86 -2.82
N ASP A 51 -5.49 29.71 -2.42
CA ASP A 51 -4.69 28.56 -2.79
C ASP A 51 -5.04 27.31 -1.99
N ILE A 52 -5.03 26.16 -2.65
CA ILE A 52 -4.99 24.88 -1.95
C ILE A 52 -3.66 24.76 -1.21
N SER A 53 -3.73 24.59 0.11
CA SER A 53 -2.59 24.49 1.03
C SER A 53 -2.35 23.07 1.54
N GLY A 54 -3.35 22.19 1.49
CA GLY A 54 -3.22 20.78 1.87
C GLY A 54 -4.40 19.92 1.48
N LEU A 55 -4.25 18.60 1.63
CA LEU A 55 -5.24 17.59 1.29
C LEU A 55 -5.22 16.40 2.24
N CYS A 56 -6.37 15.73 2.39
CA CYS A 56 -6.50 14.45 3.08
C CYS A 56 -7.45 13.55 2.28
N LEU A 57 -6.92 12.44 1.75
CA LEU A 57 -7.66 11.45 0.97
C LEU A 57 -7.99 10.27 1.87
N CYS A 58 -9.28 9.93 1.92
CA CYS A 58 -9.76 8.80 2.71
C CYS A 58 -10.54 7.84 1.82
N GLN A 59 -10.33 6.54 2.03
CA GLN A 59 -11.05 5.45 1.41
C GLN A 59 -11.81 4.68 2.49
N VAL A 60 -13.05 4.32 2.23
CA VAL A 60 -13.79 3.43 3.14
C VAL A 60 -13.59 2.00 2.66
N VAL A 61 -13.08 1.16 3.56
CA VAL A 61 -13.02 -0.29 3.38
C VAL A 61 -13.93 -0.95 4.43
N PRO A 62 -14.30 -2.24 4.32
CA PRO A 62 -15.20 -2.86 5.28
C PRO A 62 -14.72 -2.65 6.73
N ARG A 63 -15.54 -1.98 7.54
CA ARG A 63 -15.34 -1.71 8.98
C ARG A 63 -14.25 -0.71 9.38
N LEU A 64 -13.54 -0.06 8.44
CA LEU A 64 -12.58 1.00 8.76
C LEU A 64 -12.43 2.05 7.65
N VAL A 65 -11.82 3.18 7.99
CA VAL A 65 -11.42 4.22 7.04
C VAL A 65 -9.92 4.17 6.86
N TRP A 66 -9.45 4.05 5.63
CA TRP A 66 -8.04 4.13 5.28
C TRP A 66 -7.69 5.54 4.83
N VAL A 67 -6.77 6.21 5.54
CA VAL A 67 -6.19 7.47 5.07
C VAL A 67 -5.06 7.13 4.10
N SER A 68 -5.33 7.28 2.81
CA SER A 68 -4.33 6.94 1.78
C SER A 68 -3.24 8.02 1.72
N ASN A 69 -3.64 9.29 1.77
CA ASN A 69 -2.72 10.41 1.64
C ASN A 69 -3.13 11.54 2.57
N VAL A 70 -2.16 12.14 3.26
CA VAL A 70 -2.29 13.45 3.88
C VAL A 70 -1.07 14.28 3.50
N ALA A 71 -1.29 15.46 2.95
CA ALA A 71 -0.20 16.29 2.47
C ALA A 71 -0.48 17.78 2.70
N VAL A 72 0.59 18.53 2.98
CA VAL A 72 0.58 19.98 3.11
C VAL A 72 1.69 20.55 2.23
N ARG A 73 1.37 21.57 1.43
CA ARG A 73 2.34 22.23 0.54
C ARG A 73 3.46 22.88 1.35
N PRO A 74 4.71 22.89 0.85
CA PRO A 74 5.88 23.38 1.60
C PRO A 74 5.70 24.73 2.30
N PRO A 75 5.12 25.79 1.66
CA PRO A 75 4.99 27.11 2.30
C PRO A 75 4.04 27.14 3.51
N TRP A 76 3.17 26.14 3.64
CA TRP A 76 2.14 26.05 4.69
C TRP A 76 2.46 24.96 5.75
N ARG A 77 3.62 24.31 5.65
CA ARG A 77 4.05 23.30 6.64
C ARG A 77 4.33 23.94 8.00
N SER A 78 4.35 23.10 9.05
CA SER A 78 4.60 23.50 10.44
C SER A 78 3.58 24.48 11.04
N ARG A 79 2.42 24.67 10.39
CA ARG A 79 1.30 25.52 10.86
C ARG A 79 0.11 24.72 11.44
N GLY A 80 0.29 23.42 11.68
CA GLY A 80 -0.77 22.55 12.23
C GLY A 80 -1.82 22.07 11.23
N LEU A 81 -1.73 22.43 9.94
CA LEU A 81 -2.72 22.05 8.92
C LEU A 81 -2.91 20.54 8.75
N GLY A 82 -1.82 19.75 8.80
CA GLY A 82 -1.92 18.29 8.70
C GLY A 82 -2.74 17.69 9.85
N LEU A 83 -2.59 18.23 11.06
CA LEU A 83 -3.34 17.78 12.24
C LEU A 83 -4.81 18.16 12.13
N ALA A 84 -5.09 19.38 11.64
CA ALA A 84 -6.44 19.86 11.41
C ALA A 84 -7.17 19.01 10.35
N LEU A 85 -6.49 18.67 9.25
CA LEU A 85 -7.01 17.80 8.20
C LEU A 85 -7.37 16.41 8.74
N LEU A 86 -6.49 15.78 9.51
CA LEU A 86 -6.74 14.46 10.10
C LEU A 86 -7.92 14.49 11.10
N ARG A 87 -7.93 15.43 12.04
CA ARG A 87 -9.01 15.56 13.02
C ARG A 87 -10.35 15.84 12.36
N HIS A 88 -10.37 16.65 11.32
CA HIS A 88 -11.57 16.91 10.54
C HIS A 88 -12.08 15.65 9.84
N ALA A 89 -11.18 14.89 9.20
CA ALA A 89 -11.53 13.61 8.60
C ALA A 89 -12.10 12.65 9.64
N PHE A 90 -11.45 12.49 10.80
CA PHE A 90 -11.91 11.59 11.86
C PHE A 90 -13.29 11.98 12.38
N ALA A 91 -13.53 13.26 12.66
CA ALA A 91 -14.82 13.75 13.12
C ALA A 91 -15.95 13.58 12.08
N GLU A 92 -15.65 13.70 10.79
CA GLU A 92 -16.63 13.45 9.73
C GLU A 92 -16.97 11.95 9.61
N TYR A 93 -15.98 11.07 9.71
CA TYR A 93 -16.21 9.63 9.65
C TYR A 93 -16.84 9.07 10.94
N GLU A 94 -16.54 9.65 12.10
CA GLU A 94 -17.22 9.35 13.35
C GLU A 94 -18.71 9.69 13.27
N ARG A 95 -19.06 10.86 12.73
CA ARG A 95 -20.47 11.25 12.45
C ARG A 95 -21.18 10.29 11.50
N ARG A 96 -20.44 9.54 10.68
CA ARG A 96 -20.95 8.51 9.77
C ARG A 96 -20.97 7.11 10.40
N GLY A 97 -20.64 6.98 11.68
CA GLY A 97 -20.65 5.73 12.43
C GLY A 97 -19.37 4.89 12.27
N MET A 98 -18.32 5.42 11.62
CA MET A 98 -17.05 4.72 11.50
C MET A 98 -16.23 4.90 12.77
N ARG A 99 -15.83 3.78 13.37
CA ARG A 99 -15.13 3.75 14.68
C ARG A 99 -13.64 3.44 14.58
N ARG A 100 -13.15 3.12 13.38
CA ARG A 100 -11.76 2.72 13.14
C ARG A 100 -11.21 3.47 11.93
N VAL A 101 -10.06 4.10 12.11
CA VAL A 101 -9.32 4.79 11.06
C VAL A 101 -7.87 4.31 11.11
N GLU A 102 -7.32 3.99 9.95
CA GLU A 102 -5.96 3.46 9.81
C GLU A 102 -5.20 4.18 8.70
N LEU A 103 -3.89 4.12 8.82
CA LEU A 103 -2.95 4.48 7.78
C LEU A 103 -1.67 3.66 7.96
N SER A 104 -0.88 3.57 6.90
CA SER A 104 0.48 3.06 6.96
C SER A 104 1.44 4.21 6.73
N VAL A 105 2.46 4.29 7.57
CA VAL A 105 3.56 5.25 7.41
C VAL A 105 4.86 4.55 7.76
N ASP A 106 5.94 4.94 7.09
CA ASP A 106 7.29 4.58 7.52
C ASP A 106 7.56 5.14 8.92
N SER A 107 8.04 4.26 9.82
CA SER A 107 8.38 4.61 11.20
C SER A 107 9.42 5.73 11.30
N GLU A 108 10.24 5.92 10.27
CA GLU A 108 11.27 6.96 10.19
C GLU A 108 10.95 8.06 9.15
N SER A 109 9.67 8.36 8.89
CA SER A 109 9.33 9.42 7.94
C SER A 109 10.03 10.75 8.32
N PRO A 110 10.85 11.33 7.41
CA PRO A 110 11.65 12.53 7.70
C PRO A 110 10.78 13.79 7.92
N THR A 111 9.48 13.70 7.64
CA THR A 111 8.51 14.78 7.83
C THR A 111 7.96 14.88 9.26
N GLY A 112 8.38 13.97 10.16
CA GLY A 112 7.81 13.89 11.51
C GLY A 112 6.38 13.33 11.51
N ALA A 113 6.00 12.59 10.46
CA ALA A 113 4.66 12.03 10.31
C ALA A 113 4.20 11.14 11.49
N PRO A 114 5.05 10.27 12.10
CA PRO A 114 4.65 9.52 13.30
C PRO A 114 4.15 10.42 14.44
N ARG A 115 4.89 11.48 14.77
CA ARG A 115 4.50 12.46 15.81
C ARG A 115 3.21 13.20 15.45
N LEU A 116 2.97 13.46 14.17
CA LEU A 116 1.73 14.07 13.70
C LEU A 116 0.53 13.14 13.96
N TYR A 117 0.65 11.85 13.64
CA TYR A 117 -0.42 10.87 13.82
C TYR A 117 -0.70 10.58 15.29
N GLU A 118 0.33 10.47 16.12
CA GLU A 118 0.19 10.37 17.58
C GLU A 118 -0.58 11.57 18.15
N ARG A 119 -0.23 12.79 17.73
CA ARG A 119 -0.96 14.02 18.12
C ARG A 119 -2.41 14.07 17.62
N ALA A 120 -2.70 13.34 16.54
CA ALA A 120 -4.05 13.17 16.03
C ALA A 120 -4.86 12.13 16.83
N GLY A 121 -4.25 11.46 17.81
CA GLY A 121 -4.87 10.42 18.64
C GLY A 121 -4.75 9.01 18.07
N MET A 122 -3.87 8.81 17.08
CA MET A 122 -3.59 7.48 16.54
C MET A 122 -2.54 6.78 17.39
N HIS A 123 -2.66 5.46 17.49
CA HIS A 123 -1.69 4.61 18.17
C HIS A 123 -1.18 3.56 17.20
N VAL A 124 0.05 3.09 17.43
CA VAL A 124 0.62 1.99 16.66
C VAL A 124 -0.14 0.70 17.00
N ASP A 125 -0.93 0.17 16.06
CA ASP A 125 -1.64 -1.11 16.21
C ASP A 125 -0.73 -2.29 15.83
N LYS A 126 -0.01 -2.16 14.72
CA LYS A 126 0.87 -3.20 14.19
C LYS A 126 2.19 -2.61 13.76
N ILE A 127 3.28 -3.23 14.21
CA ILE A 127 4.61 -3.03 13.65
C ILE A 127 4.88 -4.25 12.78
N LEU A 128 5.13 -4.02 11.49
CA LEU A 128 5.63 -5.07 10.59
C LEU A 128 7.12 -5.29 10.88
N ALA A 129 7.41 -5.92 12.02
CA ALA A 129 8.76 -6.29 12.44
C ALA A 129 9.33 -7.36 11.50
N GLY A 130 10.57 -7.18 11.06
CA GLY A 130 11.20 -8.04 10.05
C GLY A 130 10.85 -7.69 8.60
N SER A 131 10.27 -6.51 8.34
CA SER A 131 10.14 -6.05 6.96
C SER A 131 11.50 -5.62 6.39
N ALA A 132 11.81 -6.08 5.18
CA ALA A 132 12.85 -5.49 4.34
C ALA A 132 12.35 -4.16 3.75
N CYS A 133 11.91 -3.24 4.61
CA CYS A 133 11.54 -1.90 4.15
C CYS A 133 12.81 -1.12 3.78
N GLN A 134 12.66 -0.19 2.85
CA GLN A 134 13.77 0.65 2.40
C GLN A 134 14.54 1.29 3.57
N THR A 135 13.83 1.67 4.63
CA THR A 135 14.40 2.23 5.86
C THR A 135 15.30 1.26 6.62
N ALA A 136 14.91 -0.02 6.76
CA ALA A 136 15.74 -1.03 7.41
C ALA A 136 17.02 -1.28 6.59
N VAL A 137 16.88 -1.36 5.27
CA VAL A 137 18.02 -1.49 4.33
C VAL A 137 18.96 -0.30 4.44
N ILE A 138 18.42 0.93 4.42
CA ILE A 138 19.22 2.17 4.61
C ILE A 138 19.93 2.14 5.95
N THR A 139 19.26 1.74 7.03
CA THR A 139 19.86 1.72 8.38
C THR A 139 21.05 0.76 8.45
N VAL A 140 20.94 -0.42 7.84
CA VAL A 140 22.05 -1.39 7.75
C VAL A 140 23.17 -0.84 6.85
N LEU A 141 22.86 -0.25 5.70
CA LEU A 141 23.86 0.29 4.78
C LEU A 141 24.55 1.55 5.31
N CYS A 142 23.87 2.35 6.14
CA CYS A 142 24.41 3.55 6.77
C CYS A 142 25.17 3.25 8.08
N ALA A 143 25.43 1.98 8.41
CA ALA A 143 26.17 1.59 9.60
C ALA A 143 27.62 2.14 9.64
N ALA A 144 28.13 2.65 8.51
CA ALA A 144 29.41 3.34 8.41
C ALA A 144 29.26 4.68 7.66
N GLU A 145 29.24 5.79 8.40
CA GLU A 145 29.58 7.17 7.94
C GLU A 145 28.82 7.79 6.74
N CYS A 146 27.82 7.12 6.18
CA CYS A 146 27.08 7.61 5.01
C CYS A 146 25.85 8.46 5.41
N GLU A 147 25.58 9.53 4.65
CA GLU A 147 24.36 10.32 4.84
C GLU A 147 23.12 9.51 4.41
N ARG A 148 22.17 9.28 5.33
CA ARG A 148 20.96 8.48 5.08
C ARG A 148 20.16 8.95 3.84
N HIS A 149 20.12 10.24 3.56
CA HIS A 149 19.43 10.79 2.39
C HIS A 149 20.13 10.42 1.08
N ALA A 150 21.46 10.51 1.04
CA ALA A 150 22.25 10.11 -0.11
C ALA A 150 22.09 8.61 -0.42
N VAL A 151 22.13 7.75 0.62
CA VAL A 151 21.89 6.30 0.46
C VAL A 151 20.47 6.01 -0.03
N ARG A 152 19.46 6.71 0.50
CA ARG A 152 18.07 6.57 0.04
C ARG A 152 17.93 6.93 -1.44
N GLN A 153 18.53 8.04 -1.86
CA GLN A 153 18.49 8.52 -3.23
C GLN A 153 19.21 7.54 -4.16
N TYR A 154 20.40 7.08 -3.77
CA TYR A 154 21.16 6.08 -4.50
C TYR A 154 20.38 4.78 -4.69
N LEU A 155 19.77 4.25 -3.62
CA LEU A 155 18.92 3.05 -3.71
C LEU A 155 17.74 3.24 -4.66
N ARG A 156 17.11 4.43 -4.65
CA ARG A 156 16.01 4.74 -5.57
C ARG A 156 16.49 4.73 -7.03
N GLU A 157 17.62 5.37 -7.31
CA GLU A 157 18.18 5.43 -8.67
C GLU A 157 18.68 4.05 -9.15
N TRP A 158 19.24 3.26 -8.24
CA TRP A 158 19.72 1.92 -8.52
C TRP A 158 18.61 0.93 -8.90
N LEU A 159 17.42 1.10 -8.30
CA LEU A 159 16.24 0.25 -8.50
C LEU A 159 15.41 0.57 -9.75
N TYR A 160 15.72 1.64 -10.49
CA TYR A 160 15.09 1.86 -11.80
C TYR A 160 15.54 0.79 -12.81
N ASP A 161 14.66 0.46 -13.75
CA ASP A 161 15.01 -0.39 -14.88
C ASP A 161 16.04 0.32 -15.76
N GLY A 162 16.89 -0.43 -16.47
CA GLY A 162 18.08 0.13 -17.14
C GLY A 162 17.80 1.33 -18.05
N GLU A 163 16.69 1.29 -18.79
CA GLU A 163 16.26 2.38 -19.70
C GLU A 163 15.74 3.62 -18.96
N ASP A 164 15.27 3.48 -17.71
CA ASP A 164 14.71 4.55 -16.88
C ASP A 164 15.76 5.24 -15.98
N LYS A 165 17.01 4.75 -15.98
CA LYS A 165 18.09 5.32 -15.14
C LYS A 165 18.59 6.65 -15.71
N ALA A 166 18.53 7.71 -14.90
CA ALA A 166 19.03 9.05 -15.25
C ALA A 166 20.54 9.10 -15.56
N THR A 167 21.31 8.17 -14.99
CA THR A 167 22.70 7.89 -15.36
C THR A 167 22.84 6.39 -15.42
N PRO A 168 23.09 5.79 -16.60
CA PRO A 168 23.25 4.35 -16.72
C PRO A 168 24.38 3.88 -15.82
N CYS A 169 24.06 3.22 -14.71
CA CYS A 169 25.04 2.44 -13.97
C CYS A 169 25.06 1.04 -14.60
N THR A 170 26.27 0.51 -14.82
CA THR A 170 26.51 -0.76 -15.51
C THR A 170 25.74 -1.97 -14.94
N PRO A 171 25.47 -2.08 -13.61
CA PRO A 171 24.65 -3.17 -13.10
C PRO A 171 23.15 -2.87 -13.12
N GLU A 172 22.40 -3.73 -13.80
CA GLU A 172 20.95 -3.85 -13.69
C GLU A 172 20.59 -4.81 -12.55
N VAL A 173 19.59 -4.46 -11.74
CA VAL A 173 19.11 -5.33 -10.66
C VAL A 173 18.09 -6.29 -11.24
N ASP A 174 18.48 -7.54 -11.47
CA ASP A 174 17.50 -8.58 -11.78
C ASP A 174 16.73 -8.97 -10.51
N VAL A 175 15.58 -8.32 -10.30
CA VAL A 175 14.69 -8.59 -9.17
C VAL A 175 14.24 -10.07 -9.13
N ARG A 176 14.20 -10.76 -10.28
CA ARG A 176 13.78 -12.18 -10.35
C ARG A 176 14.74 -13.10 -9.58
N ALA A 177 16.01 -12.70 -9.44
CA ALA A 177 16.99 -13.41 -8.62
C ALA A 177 16.58 -13.46 -7.12
N CYS A 178 15.73 -12.52 -6.68
CA CYS A 178 15.27 -12.43 -5.29
C CYS A 178 14.05 -13.31 -4.99
N PHE A 179 13.31 -13.79 -5.99
CA PHE A 179 12.02 -14.48 -5.78
C PHE A 179 12.14 -15.78 -4.97
N ALA A 180 13.04 -16.67 -5.38
CA ALA A 180 13.28 -17.92 -4.66
C ALA A 180 13.87 -17.71 -3.25
N PRO A 181 14.89 -16.83 -3.06
CA PRO A 181 15.34 -16.45 -1.72
C PRO A 181 14.23 -15.86 -0.82
N LEU A 182 13.39 -14.98 -1.38
CA LEU A 182 12.28 -14.37 -0.64
C LEU A 182 11.25 -15.42 -0.21
N LEU A 183 10.88 -16.35 -1.10
CA LEU A 183 10.00 -17.46 -0.74
C LEU A 183 10.62 -18.32 0.36
N ARG A 184 11.92 -18.69 0.26
CA ARG A 184 12.60 -19.43 1.34
C ARG A 184 12.55 -18.69 2.67
N TRP A 185 12.77 -17.38 2.67
CA TRP A 185 12.69 -16.57 3.87
C TRP A 185 11.29 -16.58 4.48
N VAL A 186 10.23 -16.46 3.66
CA VAL A 186 8.84 -16.58 4.13
C VAL A 186 8.60 -17.98 4.73
N LEU A 187 9.14 -19.03 4.11
CA LEU A 187 9.00 -20.41 4.58
C LEU A 187 9.68 -20.69 5.92
N VAL A 188 10.74 -19.93 6.30
CA VAL A 188 11.33 -20.01 7.65
C VAL A 188 10.30 -19.65 8.74
N LEU A 189 9.34 -18.79 8.42
CA LEU A 189 8.27 -18.39 9.34
C LEU A 189 7.05 -19.33 9.27
N TRP A 190 7.02 -20.23 8.28
CA TRP A 190 5.88 -21.11 8.02
C TRP A 190 5.80 -22.23 9.06
N LYS A 191 4.58 -22.60 9.42
CA LYS A 191 4.31 -23.74 10.31
C LYS A 191 3.29 -24.65 9.64
N GLY A 192 3.66 -25.93 9.48
CA GLY A 192 2.86 -26.94 8.82
C GLY A 192 3.47 -27.39 7.49
N ASP A 193 2.85 -28.42 6.92
CA ASP A 193 3.25 -29.10 5.68
C ASP A 193 2.51 -28.56 4.44
N SER A 194 1.53 -27.69 4.63
CA SER A 194 0.65 -27.21 3.57
C SER A 194 0.91 -25.74 3.29
N LEU A 195 1.26 -25.38 2.06
CA LEU A 195 1.57 -24.02 1.61
C LEU A 195 0.49 -23.54 0.64
N ALA A 196 -0.10 -22.37 0.90
CA ALA A 196 -1.04 -21.75 -0.02
C ALA A 196 -0.38 -20.60 -0.79
N LEU A 197 -0.38 -20.71 -2.12
CA LEU A 197 0.03 -19.68 -3.07
C LEU A 197 -1.21 -19.10 -3.75
N ALA A 198 -1.28 -17.78 -3.91
CA ALA A 198 -2.28 -17.11 -4.73
C ALA A 198 -1.62 -16.47 -5.95
N VAL A 199 -2.23 -16.66 -7.11
CA VAL A 199 -1.87 -15.97 -8.35
C VAL A 199 -2.95 -14.95 -8.63
N ASP A 200 -2.55 -13.70 -8.78
CA ASP A 200 -3.46 -12.58 -9.06
C ASP A 200 -2.90 -11.67 -10.16
N ALA A 201 -3.82 -10.97 -10.85
CA ALA A 201 -3.53 -9.98 -11.86
C ALA A 201 -4.19 -8.65 -11.49
N THR A 202 -3.38 -7.68 -11.06
CA THR A 202 -3.85 -6.34 -10.72
C THR A 202 -3.52 -5.36 -11.83
N ALA A 203 -4.54 -4.82 -12.51
CA ALA A 203 -4.38 -3.78 -13.52
C ALA A 203 -4.37 -2.38 -12.90
N HIS A 204 -3.46 -1.52 -13.37
CA HIS A 204 -3.45 -0.09 -13.07
C HIS A 204 -3.85 0.70 -14.32
N GLY A 205 -5.16 0.94 -14.47
CA GLY A 205 -5.72 1.57 -15.66
C GLY A 205 -5.47 0.71 -16.91
N GLN A 206 -5.07 1.34 -18.01
CA GLN A 206 -4.66 0.64 -19.24
C GLN A 206 -3.14 0.64 -19.44
N ALA A 207 -2.38 1.23 -18.52
CA ALA A 207 -0.94 1.41 -18.67
C ALA A 207 -0.20 0.12 -18.34
N ILE A 208 -0.50 -0.49 -17.18
CA ILE A 208 0.23 -1.66 -16.69
C ILE A 208 -0.69 -2.67 -16.02
N THR A 209 -0.25 -3.93 -16.02
CA THR A 209 -0.83 -5.04 -15.28
C THR A 209 0.29 -5.73 -14.50
N ALA A 210 0.15 -5.80 -13.19
CA ALA A 210 1.02 -6.57 -12.33
C ALA A 210 0.46 -7.99 -12.19
N LEU A 211 1.24 -9.00 -12.57
CA LEU A 211 0.95 -10.39 -12.23
C LEU A 211 1.79 -10.74 -11.01
N VAL A 212 1.15 -11.29 -9.99
CA VAL A 212 1.78 -11.51 -8.68
C VAL A 212 1.47 -12.91 -8.21
N VAL A 213 2.51 -13.63 -7.78
CA VAL A 213 2.39 -14.86 -6.99
C VAL A 213 2.70 -14.51 -5.54
N SER A 214 1.76 -14.79 -4.65
CA SER A 214 1.84 -14.46 -3.22
C SER A 214 1.70 -15.70 -2.36
N VAL A 215 2.42 -15.76 -1.24
CA VAL A 215 2.15 -16.71 -0.16
C VAL A 215 1.00 -16.18 0.69
N LEU A 216 -0.04 -16.99 0.92
CA LEU A 216 -1.14 -16.64 1.80
C LEU A 216 -0.79 -16.98 3.25
N TYR A 217 -0.30 -16.01 4.00
CA TYR A 217 0.15 -16.18 5.37
C TYR A 217 -0.72 -15.38 6.35
N ARG A 218 -1.40 -16.09 7.26
CA ARG A 218 -2.18 -15.52 8.39
C ARG A 218 -3.09 -14.34 8.00
N GLY A 219 -3.85 -14.51 6.91
CA GLY A 219 -4.79 -13.49 6.41
C GLY A 219 -4.15 -12.37 5.59
N THR A 220 -2.87 -12.50 5.24
CA THR A 220 -2.14 -11.56 4.38
C THR A 220 -1.59 -12.29 3.15
N ALA A 221 -1.64 -11.66 1.98
CA ALA A 221 -0.95 -12.12 0.79
C ALA A 221 0.45 -11.46 0.75
N ILE A 222 1.50 -12.25 0.93
CA ILE A 222 2.89 -11.78 0.87
C ILE A 222 3.41 -12.05 -0.55
N PRO A 223 3.67 -11.03 -1.37
CA PRO A 223 4.18 -11.23 -2.73
C PRO A 223 5.58 -11.86 -2.68
N VAL A 224 5.76 -12.95 -3.42
CA VAL A 224 7.05 -13.68 -3.50
C VAL A 224 7.61 -13.75 -4.92
N GLY A 225 6.81 -13.40 -5.92
CA GLY A 225 7.26 -13.23 -7.29
C GLY A 225 6.26 -12.41 -8.09
N TRP A 226 6.75 -11.59 -9.01
CA TRP A 226 5.89 -10.73 -9.82
C TRP A 226 6.51 -10.39 -11.17
N VAL A 227 5.68 -9.87 -12.06
CA VAL A 227 6.08 -9.28 -13.33
C VAL A 227 5.11 -8.16 -13.69
N ILE A 228 5.65 -7.07 -14.21
CA ILE A 228 4.87 -5.94 -14.69
C ILE A 228 4.80 -6.04 -16.21
N LEU A 229 3.57 -6.00 -16.74
CA LEU A 229 3.28 -6.08 -18.17
C LEU A 229 2.54 -4.82 -18.62
N PRO A 230 2.60 -4.46 -19.91
CA PRO A 230 1.71 -3.45 -20.48
C PRO A 230 0.24 -3.84 -20.29
N GLY A 231 -0.60 -2.87 -19.90
CA GLY A 231 -1.97 -3.12 -19.41
C GLY A 231 -2.95 -3.69 -20.44
N THR A 232 -2.67 -3.52 -21.74
CA THR A 232 -3.57 -3.91 -22.85
C THR A 232 -3.14 -5.17 -23.60
N ALA A 233 -2.07 -5.85 -23.18
CA ALA A 233 -1.54 -7.01 -23.88
C ALA A 233 -2.39 -8.28 -23.63
N LYS A 234 -3.44 -8.47 -24.44
CA LYS A 234 -4.28 -9.69 -24.41
C LYS A 234 -3.41 -10.95 -24.57
N GLY A 235 -3.50 -11.88 -23.63
CA GLY A 235 -2.83 -13.19 -23.68
C GLY A 235 -1.35 -13.21 -23.27
N ALA A 236 -0.73 -12.06 -23.03
CA ALA A 236 0.68 -11.97 -22.62
C ALA A 236 0.94 -12.49 -21.20
N TRP A 237 -0.10 -12.68 -20.41
CA TRP A 237 0.03 -13.02 -18.99
C TRP A 237 0.27 -14.51 -18.71
N MET A 238 -0.23 -15.42 -19.56
CA MET A 238 -0.14 -16.85 -19.29
C MET A 238 1.32 -17.35 -19.26
N PRO A 239 2.17 -17.12 -20.29
CA PRO A 239 3.56 -17.59 -20.25
C PRO A 239 4.33 -17.10 -19.02
N GLU A 240 3.99 -15.89 -18.59
CA GLU A 240 4.60 -15.20 -17.47
C GLU A 240 4.22 -15.81 -16.12
N ILE A 241 2.96 -16.16 -15.90
CA ILE A 241 2.55 -16.92 -14.71
C ILE A 241 3.26 -18.27 -14.67
N LEU A 242 3.31 -19.00 -15.79
CA LEU A 242 3.98 -20.30 -15.84
C LEU A 242 5.48 -20.19 -15.56
N ARG A 243 6.11 -19.06 -15.96
CA ARG A 243 7.50 -18.74 -15.68
C ARG A 243 7.71 -18.43 -14.19
N LEU A 244 6.85 -17.62 -13.58
CA LEU A 244 6.91 -17.30 -12.14
C LEU A 244 6.80 -18.56 -11.28
N LEU A 245 5.80 -19.42 -11.54
CA LEU A 245 5.62 -20.67 -10.78
C LEU A 245 6.87 -21.58 -10.89
N ARG A 246 7.46 -21.66 -12.09
CA ARG A 246 8.71 -22.42 -12.31
C ARG A 246 9.89 -21.83 -11.55
N GLN A 247 10.01 -20.51 -11.49
CA GLN A 247 11.09 -19.83 -10.75
C GLN A 247 10.97 -20.03 -9.24
N LEU A 248 9.76 -20.16 -8.72
CA LEU A 248 9.51 -20.38 -7.29
C LEU A 248 9.69 -21.84 -6.86
N ARG A 249 9.49 -22.81 -7.77
CA ARG A 249 9.55 -24.25 -7.45
C ARG A 249 10.80 -24.71 -6.69
N PRO A 250 12.04 -24.25 -7.01
CA PRO A 250 13.25 -24.65 -6.29
C PRO A 250 13.29 -24.18 -4.83
N ALA A 251 12.48 -23.20 -4.43
CA ALA A 251 12.41 -22.72 -3.05
C ALA A 251 11.45 -23.53 -2.17
N VAL A 252 10.58 -24.35 -2.76
CA VAL A 252 9.58 -25.11 -2.01
C VAL A 252 10.10 -26.53 -1.71
N PRO A 253 10.12 -26.95 -0.43
CA PRO A 253 10.46 -28.32 -0.04
C PRO A 253 9.60 -29.36 -0.77
N ALA A 254 10.18 -30.52 -1.08
CA ALA A 254 9.51 -31.56 -1.88
C ALA A 254 8.39 -32.29 -1.13
N ASP A 255 8.44 -32.29 0.20
CA ASP A 255 7.47 -32.86 1.13
C ASP A 255 6.27 -31.93 1.41
N MET A 256 6.32 -30.69 0.92
CA MET A 256 5.29 -29.69 1.18
C MET A 256 4.11 -29.84 0.20
N THR A 257 2.89 -29.91 0.73
CA THR A 257 1.66 -29.86 -0.05
C THR A 257 1.39 -28.42 -0.48
N VAL A 258 1.49 -28.11 -1.77
CA VAL A 258 1.28 -26.73 -2.27
C VAL A 258 -0.08 -26.59 -2.93
N LEU A 259 -0.90 -25.69 -2.43
CA LEU A 259 -2.16 -25.28 -3.03
C LEU A 259 -1.95 -23.99 -3.82
N VAL A 260 -2.29 -23.98 -5.10
CA VAL A 260 -2.20 -22.78 -5.96
C VAL A 260 -3.59 -22.30 -6.30
N LEU A 261 -3.95 -21.15 -5.73
CA LEU A 261 -5.23 -20.48 -5.90
C LEU A 261 -5.12 -19.45 -7.02
N ALA A 262 -6.13 -19.39 -7.88
CA ALA A 262 -6.28 -18.30 -8.85
C ALA A 262 -7.77 -17.99 -9.06
N ASP A 263 -8.05 -16.74 -9.42
CA ASP A 263 -9.41 -16.26 -9.67
C ASP A 263 -10.00 -16.81 -10.99
N ARG A 264 -11.27 -16.46 -11.26
CA ARG A 264 -11.98 -16.85 -12.49
C ARG A 264 -11.34 -16.32 -13.76
N GLY A 265 -10.65 -15.18 -13.71
CA GLY A 265 -10.03 -14.55 -14.87
C GLY A 265 -8.77 -15.28 -15.32
N LEU A 266 -8.15 -16.04 -14.42
CA LEU A 266 -6.86 -16.69 -14.64
C LEU A 266 -6.94 -18.20 -14.94
N TRP A 267 -8.14 -18.80 -14.91
CA TRP A 267 -8.29 -20.20 -15.23
C TRP A 267 -7.83 -20.53 -16.67
N SER A 268 -7.06 -21.61 -16.81
CA SER A 268 -6.67 -22.18 -18.10
C SER A 268 -6.21 -23.62 -17.94
N PRO A 269 -6.49 -24.52 -18.90
CA PRO A 269 -5.93 -25.87 -18.92
C PRO A 269 -4.40 -25.89 -18.87
N ARG A 270 -3.74 -24.88 -19.45
CA ARG A 270 -2.27 -24.75 -19.41
C ARG A 270 -1.75 -24.44 -18.01
N LEU A 271 -2.46 -23.58 -17.28
CA LEU A 271 -2.14 -23.25 -15.90
C LEU A 271 -2.35 -24.45 -14.99
N PHE A 272 -3.51 -25.12 -15.12
CA PHE A 272 -3.81 -26.35 -14.40
C PHE A 272 -2.70 -27.39 -14.60
N LYS A 273 -2.39 -27.72 -15.85
CA LYS A 273 -1.35 -28.70 -16.19
C LYS A 273 0.02 -28.30 -15.63
N ARG A 274 0.40 -27.02 -15.73
CA ARG A 274 1.68 -26.56 -15.19
C ARG A 274 1.75 -26.71 -13.68
N ILE A 275 0.68 -26.38 -12.95
CA ILE A 275 0.64 -26.54 -11.49
C ILE A 275 0.81 -28.02 -11.13
N THR A 276 0.09 -28.91 -11.81
CA THR A 276 0.22 -30.36 -11.57
C THR A 276 1.59 -30.91 -11.96
N ASP A 277 2.18 -30.44 -13.07
CA ASP A 277 3.52 -30.85 -13.51
C ASP A 277 4.63 -30.43 -12.51
N LEU A 278 4.38 -29.40 -11.69
CA LEU A 278 5.27 -28.98 -10.61
C LEU A 278 5.10 -29.83 -9.33
N GLY A 279 4.15 -30.76 -9.31
CA GLY A 279 3.75 -31.53 -8.13
C GLY A 279 2.85 -30.74 -7.17
N TRP A 280 2.19 -29.68 -7.65
CA TRP A 280 1.33 -28.82 -6.85
C TRP A 280 -0.15 -29.03 -7.18
N HIS A 281 -1.03 -28.56 -6.30
CA HIS A 281 -2.47 -28.78 -6.37
C HIS A 281 -3.21 -27.50 -6.80
N PRO A 282 -3.89 -27.50 -7.97
CA PRO A 282 -4.61 -26.34 -8.44
C PRO A 282 -5.98 -26.19 -7.74
N LEU A 283 -6.25 -24.99 -7.20
CA LEU A 283 -7.55 -24.56 -6.71
C LEU A 283 -8.01 -23.35 -7.54
N LEU A 284 -8.47 -23.61 -8.75
CA LEU A 284 -8.82 -22.58 -9.73
C LEU A 284 -10.34 -22.41 -9.80
N GLN A 285 -10.80 -21.16 -9.75
CA GLN A 285 -12.22 -20.87 -9.86
C GLN A 285 -12.67 -20.96 -11.33
N LEU A 286 -13.67 -21.79 -11.65
CA LEU A 286 -14.16 -21.98 -13.02
C LEU A 286 -15.11 -20.84 -13.45
N THR A 287 -15.05 -20.46 -14.73
CA THR A 287 -16.09 -19.68 -15.41
C THR A 287 -17.20 -20.62 -15.90
N GLY A 288 -18.45 -20.28 -15.60
CA GLY A 288 -19.60 -21.15 -15.85
C GLY A 288 -19.91 -21.34 -17.33
N SER A 289 -19.49 -22.48 -17.88
CA SER A 289 -20.26 -23.43 -18.71
C SER A 289 -19.24 -24.37 -19.37
N ILE A 290 -18.63 -25.26 -18.58
CA ILE A 290 -17.85 -26.36 -19.16
C ILE A 290 -18.84 -27.52 -19.27
N THR A 291 -19.43 -27.68 -20.45
CA THR A 291 -20.19 -28.90 -20.78
C THR A 291 -19.15 -30.00 -21.01
N PHE A 292 -19.29 -31.10 -20.27
CA PHE A 292 -18.48 -32.32 -20.45
C PHE A 292 -18.85 -33.03 -21.75
#